data_AF-A0A933DCM5-F1
#
_entry.id   AF-A0A933DCM5-F1
#
_cell.length_a   1.000
_cell.length_b   1.000
_cell.length_c   1.000
_cell.angle_alpha   90.00
_cell.angle_beta   90.00
_cell.angle_gamma   90.00
#
_symmetry.space_group_name_H-M   'P 1'
#
loop_
_entity.id
_entity.type
_entity.pdbx_description
1 polymer ?
#
loop_
_entity_poly.entity_id
_entity_poly.type
_entity_poly.pdbx_seq_one_letter_code
_entity_poly.pdbx_strand_id
1 'polypeptide(L)'
;MKRVGPEPLEDDFTVDLFIERLMQRQNSPIKAVLLDQSVLAGVGNIYADEALFAAKIHPSTPVKKVGRTKLVALYSDLRRILNLAIDSGGSTDRNYVNAEGKKGSYLTFAQVFRKTGQPCPRCGAEIVKIRVAGRGTHICPRCQKPPKQA
;
A
#
# COMPACT_ATOMS: atom_id res chain seq x y z
N MET A 1 -22.44 3.36 14.04
CA MET A 1 -21.42 2.46 13.44
C MET A 1 -20.86 3.13 12.19
N LYS A 2 -19.56 3.42 12.12
CA LYS A 2 -18.94 3.91 10.87
C LYS A 2 -18.95 2.76 9.87
N ARG A 3 -19.54 2.97 8.68
CA ARG A 3 -19.49 1.99 7.58
C ARG A 3 -18.02 1.80 7.19
N VAL A 4 -17.50 0.61 7.39
CA VAL A 4 -16.19 0.20 6.87
C VAL A 4 -16.36 -0.12 5.38
N GLY A 5 -15.33 0.12 4.58
CA GLY A 5 -15.29 -0.33 3.18
C GLY A 5 -15.26 -1.86 3.07
N PRO A 6 -15.32 -2.40 1.85
CA PRO A 6 -15.17 -3.84 1.60
C PRO A 6 -13.77 -4.32 1.96
N GLU A 7 -13.65 -5.62 2.25
CA GLU A 7 -12.37 -6.25 2.54
C GLU A 7 -11.67 -6.62 1.23
N PRO A 8 -10.41 -6.18 1.00
CA PRO A 8 -9.76 -6.36 -0.30
C PRO A 8 -9.55 -7.80 -0.77
N LEU A 9 -9.68 -8.78 0.13
CA LEU A 9 -9.47 -10.20 -0.14
C LEU A 9 -10.77 -10.99 -0.38
N GLU A 10 -11.94 -10.40 -0.17
CA GLU A 10 -13.22 -11.05 -0.48
C GLU A 10 -13.33 -11.35 -1.98
N ASP A 11 -14.07 -12.41 -2.32
CA ASP A 11 -14.21 -12.90 -3.70
C ASP A 11 -15.05 -11.96 -4.57
N ASP A 12 -16.02 -11.26 -3.97
CA ASP A 12 -16.84 -10.26 -4.65
C ASP A 12 -16.13 -8.90 -4.79
N PHE A 13 -14.98 -8.71 -4.12
CA PHE A 13 -14.18 -7.50 -4.24
C PHE A 13 -13.32 -7.51 -5.51
N THR A 14 -13.94 -7.16 -6.64
CA THR A 14 -13.32 -7.15 -7.96
C THR A 14 -12.40 -5.93 -8.21
N VAL A 15 -11.56 -6.02 -9.24
CA VAL A 15 -10.70 -4.91 -9.68
C VAL A 15 -11.49 -3.68 -10.12
N ASP A 16 -12.66 -3.87 -10.73
CA ASP A 16 -13.52 -2.75 -11.14
C ASP A 16 -14.14 -2.04 -9.94
N LEU A 17 -14.62 -2.80 -8.95
CA LEU A 17 -15.11 -2.23 -7.69
C LEU A 17 -13.97 -1.50 -6.94
N PHE A 18 -12.76 -2.06 -6.92
CA PHE A 18 -11.58 -1.38 -6.37
C PHE A 18 -11.34 -0.03 -7.04
N ILE A 19 -11.32 0.02 -8.37
CA ILE A 19 -11.11 1.26 -9.13
C ILE A 19 -12.24 2.26 -8.85
N GLU A 20 -13.50 1.82 -8.90
CA GLU A 20 -14.67 2.64 -8.63
C GLU A 20 -14.58 3.32 -7.26
N ARG A 21 -14.27 2.53 -6.21
CA ARG A 21 -14.15 3.05 -4.85
C ARG A 21 -13.00 4.05 -4.69
N LEU A 22 -11.85 3.79 -5.32
CA LEU A 22 -10.76 4.76 -5.31
C LEU A 22 -11.16 6.08 -5.98
N MET A 23 -11.92 6.02 -7.08
CA MET A 23 -12.37 7.19 -7.84
C MET A 23 -13.37 8.07 -7.07
N GLN A 24 -14.03 7.57 -6.02
CA GLN A 24 -14.82 8.41 -5.10
C GLN A 24 -13.97 9.51 -4.43
N ARG A 25 -12.65 9.30 -4.35
CA ARG A 25 -11.66 10.25 -3.82
C ARG A 25 -10.63 10.63 -4.90
N GLN A 26 -11.08 10.79 -6.15
CA GLN A 26 -10.23 10.97 -7.33
C GLN A 26 -9.15 12.07 -7.24
N ASN A 27 -9.39 13.13 -6.44
CA ASN A 27 -8.44 14.24 -6.27
C ASN A 27 -7.43 14.01 -5.13
N SER A 28 -7.68 13.05 -4.25
CA SER A 28 -6.83 12.76 -3.11
C SER A 28 -5.61 11.93 -3.50
N PRO A 29 -4.49 12.03 -2.76
CA PRO A 29 -3.34 11.14 -2.95
C PRO A 29 -3.74 9.67 -2.84
N ILE A 30 -3.28 8.83 -3.76
CA ILE A 30 -3.61 7.39 -3.79
C ILE A 30 -3.31 6.71 -2.45
N LYS A 31 -2.21 7.06 -1.77
CA LYS A 31 -1.92 6.51 -0.43
C LYS A 31 -2.96 6.90 0.61
N ALA A 32 -3.47 8.14 0.56
CA ALA A 32 -4.50 8.59 1.49
C ALA A 32 -5.77 7.74 1.33
N VAL A 33 -6.15 7.47 0.08
CA VAL A 33 -7.35 6.72 -0.27
C VAL A 33 -7.21 5.24 0.12
N LEU A 34 -6.04 4.63 -0.08
CA LEU A 34 -5.76 3.26 0.38
C LEU A 34 -5.85 3.10 1.91
N LEU A 35 -5.57 4.17 2.67
CA LEU A 35 -5.63 4.14 4.14
C LEU A 35 -7.02 4.51 4.70
N ASP A 36 -7.92 5.00 3.86
CA ASP A 36 -9.28 5.37 4.26
C ASP A 36 -10.11 4.10 4.47
N GLN A 37 -10.38 3.78 5.74
CA GLN A 37 -11.14 2.59 6.13
C GLN A 37 -12.60 2.62 5.65
N SER A 38 -13.12 3.75 5.18
CA SER A 38 -14.44 3.82 4.51
C SER A 38 -14.37 3.44 3.02
N VAL A 39 -13.17 3.52 2.43
CA VAL A 39 -12.90 3.14 1.03
C VAL A 39 -12.48 1.69 0.95
N LEU A 40 -11.50 1.28 1.77
CA LEU A 40 -10.96 -0.09 1.84
C LEU A 40 -10.68 -0.47 3.30
N ALA A 41 -11.25 -1.58 3.75
CA ALA A 41 -10.96 -2.15 5.06
C ALA A 41 -9.56 -2.80 5.08
N GLY A 42 -8.96 -2.95 6.27
CA GLY A 42 -7.79 -3.80 6.49
C GLY A 42 -6.45 -3.27 5.96
N VAL A 43 -6.45 -2.27 5.07
CA VAL A 43 -5.22 -1.73 4.48
C VAL A 43 -4.54 -0.73 5.41
N GLY A 44 -3.45 -1.18 6.03
CA GLY A 44 -2.57 -0.36 6.88
C GLY A 44 -1.40 0.30 6.13
N ASN A 45 -0.63 1.11 6.87
CA ASN A 45 0.50 1.89 6.32
C ASN A 45 1.59 1.02 5.68
N ILE A 46 1.84 -0.18 6.22
CA ILE A 46 2.84 -1.12 5.72
C ILE A 46 2.44 -1.61 4.34
N TYR A 47 1.25 -2.20 4.24
CA TYR A 47 0.76 -2.80 3.01
C TYR A 47 0.52 -1.74 1.93
N ALA A 48 0.11 -0.53 2.30
CA ALA A 48 0.02 0.59 1.37
C ALA A 48 1.38 0.99 0.78
N ASP A 49 2.44 1.10 1.60
CA ASP A 49 3.80 1.41 1.11
C ASP A 49 4.29 0.33 0.14
N GLU A 50 4.14 -0.94 0.54
CA GLU A 50 4.60 -2.09 -0.23
C GLU A 50 3.82 -2.26 -1.55
N ALA A 51 2.50 -2.10 -1.54
CA ALA A 51 1.67 -2.23 -2.73
C ALA A 51 1.95 -1.11 -3.74
N LEU A 52 2.12 0.13 -3.27
CA LEU A 52 2.47 1.26 -4.13
C LEU A 52 3.89 1.12 -4.72
N PHE A 53 4.83 0.58 -3.96
CA PHE A 53 6.16 0.26 -4.47
C PHE A 53 6.11 -0.84 -5.54
N ALA A 54 5.38 -1.92 -5.27
CA ALA A 54 5.22 -3.03 -6.19
C ALA A 54 4.62 -2.56 -7.53
N ALA A 55 3.57 -1.74 -7.48
CA ALA A 55 2.89 -1.16 -8.63
C ALA A 55 3.62 0.04 -9.27
N LYS A 56 4.76 0.48 -8.73
CA LYS A 56 5.53 1.65 -9.23
C LYS A 56 4.68 2.93 -9.31
N ILE A 57 3.90 3.19 -8.25
CA ILE A 57 3.05 4.37 -8.11
C ILE A 57 3.62 5.25 -6.98
N HIS A 58 3.78 6.55 -7.25
CA HIS A 58 4.16 7.48 -6.20
C HIS A 58 2.97 7.74 -5.25
N PRO A 59 3.15 7.66 -3.92
CA PRO A 59 2.07 7.72 -2.95
C PRO A 59 1.29 9.06 -2.95
N SER A 60 1.94 10.15 -3.36
CA SER A 60 1.29 11.47 -3.48
C SER A 60 0.50 11.67 -4.78
N THR A 61 0.56 10.72 -5.73
CA THR A 61 -0.16 10.85 -7.00
C THR A 61 -1.66 10.89 -6.76
N PRO A 62 -2.39 11.93 -7.24
CA PRO A 62 -3.84 11.95 -7.18
C PRO A 62 -4.42 10.73 -7.90
N VAL A 63 -5.46 10.10 -7.33
CA VAL A 63 -6.06 8.88 -7.91
C VAL A 63 -6.40 9.05 -9.40
N LYS A 64 -6.99 10.18 -9.80
CA LYS A 64 -7.32 10.49 -11.21
C LYS A 64 -6.12 10.52 -12.16
N LYS A 65 -4.91 10.72 -11.63
CA LYS A 65 -3.66 10.73 -12.41
C LYS A 65 -3.01 9.34 -12.48
N VAL A 66 -3.57 8.33 -11.81
CA VAL A 66 -3.10 6.94 -11.91
C VAL A 66 -3.84 6.27 -13.05
N GLY A 67 -3.11 5.87 -14.10
CA GLY A 67 -3.71 5.17 -15.24
C GLY A 67 -4.31 3.82 -14.85
N ARG A 68 -5.39 3.41 -15.52
CA ARG A 68 -6.14 2.17 -15.22
C ARG A 68 -5.25 0.93 -15.14
N THR A 69 -4.30 0.75 -16.07
CA THR A 69 -3.34 -0.37 -16.03
C THR A 69 -2.53 -0.42 -14.73
N LYS A 70 -2.14 0.74 -14.18
CA LYS A 70 -1.44 0.80 -12.89
C LYS A 70 -2.38 0.49 -11.72
N LEU A 71 -3.65 0.88 -11.80
CA LEU A 71 -4.64 0.53 -10.77
C LEU A 71 -4.94 -0.97 -10.75
N VAL A 72 -5.00 -1.62 -11.91
CA VAL A 72 -5.14 -3.08 -12.02
C VAL A 72 -3.93 -3.79 -11.41
N ALA A 73 -2.72 -3.30 -11.71
CA ALA A 73 -1.50 -3.82 -11.09
C ALA A 73 -1.50 -3.60 -9.56
N LEU A 74 -1.92 -2.42 -9.10
CA LEU A 74 -2.03 -2.10 -7.68
C LEU A 74 -3.01 -3.02 -6.95
N TYR A 75 -4.17 -3.31 -7.53
CA TYR A 75 -5.14 -4.26 -6.97
C TYR A 75 -4.50 -5.65 -6.78
N SER A 76 -3.84 -6.16 -7.82
CA SER A 76 -3.21 -7.48 -7.80
C SER A 76 -2.07 -7.55 -6.78
N ASP A 77 -1.21 -6.52 -6.75
CA ASP A 77 -0.09 -6.42 -5.80
C ASP A 77 -0.56 -6.27 -4.35
N LEU A 78 -1.62 -5.48 -4.12
CA LEU A 78 -2.20 -5.31 -2.79
C LEU A 78 -2.72 -6.65 -2.25
N ARG A 79 -3.52 -7.39 -3.02
CA ARG A 79 -4.03 -8.70 -2.62
C ARG A 79 -2.90 -9.69 -2.35
N ARG A 80 -1.89 -9.75 -3.23
CA ARG A 80 -0.71 -10.60 -3.05
C ARG A 80 0.03 -10.27 -1.75
N ILE A 81 0.19 -8.99 -1.43
CA ILE A 81 0.86 -8.54 -0.20
C ILE A 81 0.04 -8.87 1.05
N LEU A 82 -1.28 -8.66 1.00
CA LEU A 82 -2.16 -8.97 2.12
C LEU A 82 -2.21 -10.48 2.39
N ASN A 83 -2.31 -11.31 1.35
CA ASN A 83 -2.22 -12.77 1.49
C ASN A 83 -0.88 -13.21 2.07
N LEU A 84 0.24 -12.69 1.54
CA LEU A 84 1.57 -12.98 2.10
C LEU A 84 1.67 -12.57 3.57
N ALA A 85 1.05 -11.44 3.95
CA ALA A 85 1.02 -11.01 5.34
C ALA A 85 0.23 -11.97 6.21
N ILE A 86 -0.94 -12.44 5.76
CA ILE A 86 -1.75 -13.44 6.46
C ILE A 86 -0.98 -14.76 6.63
N ASP A 87 -0.40 -15.27 5.54
CA ASP A 87 0.41 -16.50 5.54
C ASP A 87 1.62 -16.41 6.48
N SER A 88 2.17 -15.20 6.62
CA SER A 88 3.29 -14.91 7.52
C SER A 88 2.87 -14.61 8.96
N GLY A 89 1.59 -14.74 9.32
CA GLY A 89 1.07 -14.45 10.66
C GLY A 89 0.99 -12.96 11.00
N GLY A 90 1.01 -12.08 9.98
CA GLY A 90 0.90 -10.63 10.07
C GLY A 90 2.25 -9.88 10.11
N SER A 91 2.17 -8.56 10.23
CA SER A 91 3.32 -7.69 10.47
C SER A 91 3.41 -7.33 11.96
N THR A 92 4.03 -8.17 12.76
CA THR A 92 4.32 -7.82 14.16
C THR A 92 5.73 -7.26 14.27
N ASP A 93 5.83 -6.16 14.99
CA ASP A 93 7.10 -5.65 15.50
C ASP A 93 7.18 -5.90 17.01
N ARG A 94 8.31 -5.63 17.66
CA ARG A 94 8.65 -5.99 19.07
C ARG A 94 7.52 -5.90 20.13
N ASN A 95 6.46 -5.11 19.92
CA ASN A 95 5.35 -4.88 20.86
C ASN A 95 3.99 -5.46 20.43
N TYR A 96 3.89 -6.18 19.32
CA TYR A 96 2.64 -6.79 18.84
C TYR A 96 2.89 -8.29 18.63
N VAL A 97 1.95 -9.13 19.02
CA VAL A 97 1.93 -10.57 18.72
C VAL A 97 0.59 -10.88 18.06
N ASN A 98 0.54 -11.91 17.22
CA ASN A 98 -0.72 -12.35 16.64
C ASN A 98 -1.63 -12.96 17.73
N ALA A 99 -2.85 -13.35 17.38
CA ALA A 99 -3.83 -13.93 18.31
C ALA A 99 -3.33 -15.20 19.04
N GLU A 100 -2.28 -15.84 18.53
CA GLU A 100 -1.65 -17.05 19.10
C GLU A 100 -0.37 -16.75 19.91
N GLY A 101 0.00 -15.49 20.09
CA GLY A 101 1.24 -15.11 20.79
C GLY A 101 2.51 -15.25 19.95
N LYS A 102 2.41 -15.57 18.65
CA LYS A 102 3.54 -15.68 17.72
C LYS A 102 3.83 -14.35 17.04
N LYS A 103 5.10 -14.13 16.73
CA LYS A 103 5.53 -12.99 15.91
C LYS A 103 5.28 -13.32 14.43
N GLY A 104 4.31 -12.65 13.83
CA GLY A 104 4.20 -12.53 12.38
C GLY A 104 5.45 -11.92 11.76
N SER A 105 5.90 -12.53 10.67
CA SER A 105 7.19 -12.27 10.05
C SER A 105 7.13 -11.38 8.82
N TYR A 106 5.97 -10.77 8.46
CA TYR A 106 5.85 -10.04 7.19
C TYR A 106 6.97 -9.01 6.94
N LEU A 107 7.49 -8.36 8.00
CA LEU A 107 8.59 -7.41 7.89
C LEU A 107 9.88 -7.98 7.27
N THR A 108 10.08 -9.30 7.26
CA THR A 108 11.18 -9.94 6.54
C THR A 108 11.02 -9.86 5.03
N PHE A 109 9.78 -9.79 4.54
CA PHE A 109 9.44 -9.70 3.12
C PHE A 109 9.28 -8.25 2.63
N ALA A 110 9.25 -7.28 3.54
CA ALA A 110 9.09 -5.87 3.19
C ALA A 110 10.27 -5.36 2.33
N GLN A 111 9.93 -4.76 1.19
CA GLN A 111 10.89 -4.24 0.22
C GLN A 111 11.26 -2.78 0.46
N VAL A 112 10.34 -1.97 0.99
CA VAL A 112 10.58 -0.54 1.26
C VAL A 112 10.26 -0.12 2.69
N PHE A 113 9.27 -0.74 3.33
CA PHE A 113 8.84 -0.35 4.67
C PHE A 113 9.97 -0.55 5.68
N ARG A 114 10.35 0.52 6.40
CA ARG A 114 11.49 0.56 7.33
C ARG A 114 12.85 0.19 6.72
N LYS A 115 12.98 0.33 5.40
CA LYS A 115 14.24 0.15 4.67
C LYS A 115 14.88 1.49 4.28
N THR A 116 14.52 2.60 4.94
CA THR A 116 15.13 3.93 4.69
C THR A 116 16.66 3.84 4.78
N GLY A 117 17.37 4.45 3.83
CA GLY A 117 18.83 4.39 3.75
C GLY A 117 19.37 3.11 3.10
N GLN A 118 18.53 2.10 2.87
CA GLN A 118 18.95 0.86 2.19
C GLN A 118 18.75 0.97 0.67
N PRO A 119 19.55 0.23 -0.12
CA PRO A 119 19.39 0.21 -1.57
C PRO A 119 18.05 -0.44 -1.95
N CYS A 120 17.34 0.17 -2.89
CA CYS A 120 16.13 -0.37 -3.47
C CYS A 120 16.41 -1.72 -4.14
N PRO A 121 15.64 -2.78 -3.84
CA PRO A 121 15.87 -4.11 -4.40
C PRO A 121 15.65 -4.19 -5.93
N ARG A 122 15.02 -3.18 -6.54
CA ARG A 122 14.77 -3.13 -7.98
C ARG A 122 15.82 -2.34 -8.77
N CYS A 123 16.37 -1.29 -8.20
CA CYS A 123 17.19 -0.34 -8.96
C CYS A 123 18.41 0.22 -8.21
N GLY A 124 18.70 -0.28 -7.00
CA GLY A 124 19.86 0.10 -6.19
C GLY A 124 19.82 1.49 -5.55
N ALA A 125 18.91 2.38 -5.96
CA ALA A 125 18.81 3.72 -5.36
C ALA A 125 18.31 3.67 -3.93
N GLU A 126 18.80 4.60 -3.10
CA GLU A 126 18.42 4.68 -1.70
C GLU A 126 16.91 4.83 -1.51
N ILE A 127 16.34 4.04 -0.60
CA ILE A 127 14.96 4.17 -0.16
C ILE A 127 14.87 5.36 0.79
N VAL A 128 13.91 6.25 0.54
CA VAL A 128 13.69 7.46 1.33
C VAL A 128 12.37 7.38 2.09
N LYS A 129 12.30 8.13 3.19
CA LYS A 129 11.07 8.30 3.96
C LYS A 129 10.52 9.70 3.77
N ILE A 130 9.31 9.79 3.25
CA ILE A 130 8.55 11.03 3.08
C ILE A 130 7.30 11.02 3.96
N ARG A 131 6.53 12.11 3.95
CA ARG A 131 5.23 12.20 4.63
C ARG A 131 4.11 12.39 3.60
N VAL A 132 3.12 11.50 3.63
CA VAL A 132 1.92 11.58 2.77
C VAL A 132 0.71 11.32 3.64
N ALA A 133 -0.33 12.16 3.53
CA ALA A 133 -1.55 12.07 4.33
C ALA A 133 -1.26 12.00 5.86
N GLY A 134 -0.27 12.76 6.32
CA GLY A 134 0.14 12.77 7.72
C GLY A 134 0.89 11.52 8.21
N ARG A 135 1.12 10.51 7.37
CA ARG A 135 1.79 9.25 7.71
C ARG A 135 3.19 9.15 7.10
N GLY A 136 4.13 8.56 7.85
CA GLY A 136 5.45 8.21 7.34
C GLY A 136 5.34 7.17 6.22
N THR A 137 6.02 7.42 5.12
CA THR A 137 5.84 6.70 3.85
C THR A 137 7.20 6.39 3.25
N HIS A 138 7.50 5.11 3.03
CA HIS A 138 8.77 4.66 2.47
C HIS A 138 8.62 4.45 0.97
N ILE A 139 9.54 5.02 0.19
CA ILE A 139 9.51 4.93 -1.27
C ILE A 139 10.89 4.76 -1.86
N CYS A 140 10.95 4.21 -3.07
CA CYS A 140 12.12 4.37 -3.93
C CYS A 140 11.90 5.55 -4.89
N PRO A 141 12.72 6.61 -4.84
CA PRO A 141 12.50 7.82 -5.65
C PRO A 141 12.71 7.58 -7.16
N ARG A 142 13.47 6.56 -7.56
CA ARG A 142 13.65 6.18 -8.97
C ARG A 142 12.51 5.31 -9.51
N CYS A 143 12.02 4.36 -8.71
CA CYS A 143 10.95 3.45 -9.13
C CYS A 143 9.57 4.10 -9.07
N GLN A 144 9.34 5.00 -8.10
CA GLN A 144 8.08 5.68 -7.88
C GLN A 144 8.27 7.16 -8.21
N LYS A 145 8.11 7.53 -9.48
CA LYS A 145 8.28 8.93 -9.91
C LYS A 145 7.10 9.79 -9.47
N PRO A 146 7.32 11.00 -8.93
CA PRO A 146 6.24 11.91 -8.58
C PRO A 146 5.38 12.23 -9.82
N PRO A 147 4.09 12.56 -9.61
CA PRO A 147 3.24 12.98 -10.72
C PRO A 147 3.84 14.24 -11.37
N LYS A 148 3.84 14.31 -12.70
CA LYS A 148 4.19 15.54 -13.40
C LYS A 148 3.23 16.65 -12.94
N GLN A 149 3.79 17.78 -12.52
CA GLN A 149 3.02 19.01 -12.38
C GLN A 149 2.52 19.37 -13.79
N ALA A 150 1.22 19.69 -13.87
CA ALA A 150 0.61 20.14 -15.12
C ALA A 150 0.91 21.63 -15.28
#